data_AF-A0A7X2P7A1-F1
#
_entry.id   AF-A0A7X2P7A1-F1
#
_cell.length_a   1.000
_cell.length_b   1.000
_cell.length_c   1.000
_cell.angle_alpha   90.00
_cell.angle_beta   90.00
_cell.angle_gamma   90.00
#
_symmetry.space_group_name_H-M   'P 1'
#
loop_
_entity.id
_entity.type
_entity.pdbx_description
1 polymer ?
#
loop_
_entity_poly.entity_id
_entity_poly.type
_entity_poly.pdbx_seq_one_letter_code
_entity_poly.pdbx_strand_id
1 'polypeptide(L)'
;MFEKELQKLKINGTEYPYKFDICVLEKVQQKYEDVLKFEYGIRGMIPVFKEGVLDKKETRWTVPDIRMTCSGIVWMIQEGLDIAGSEEPVPDEKDIMRQEDYTITELAQIVFEGYQSCFLSKTSRTKKTESSRK
;
A
#
# COMPACT_ATOMS: atom_id res chain seq x y z
N MET A 1 -21.13 -8.77 12.82
CA MET A 1 -19.70 -8.89 13.15
C MET A 1 -19.00 -9.28 11.86
N PHE A 2 -18.41 -8.33 11.13
CA PHE A 2 -17.67 -8.63 9.90
C PHE A 2 -16.20 -8.84 10.27
N GLU A 3 -15.91 -9.96 10.94
CA GLU A 3 -14.54 -10.43 11.10
C GLU A 3 -14.10 -11.00 9.74
N LYS A 4 -13.75 -10.12 8.82
CA LYS A 4 -12.89 -10.51 7.71
C LYS A 4 -11.50 -10.61 8.32
N GLU A 5 -10.96 -11.82 8.39
CA GLU A 5 -9.58 -12.04 8.78
C GLU A 5 -8.69 -11.05 8.02
N LEU A 6 -8.00 -10.18 8.76
CA LEU A 6 -7.06 -9.24 8.18
C LEU A 6 -5.87 -10.02 7.62
N GLN A 7 -5.40 -9.59 6.45
CA GLN A 7 -4.16 -10.13 5.92
C GLN A 7 -3.02 -9.76 6.86
N LYS A 8 -2.03 -10.65 6.98
CA LYS A 8 -0.86 -10.46 7.82
C LYS A 8 0.40 -10.34 6.98
N LEU A 9 1.31 -9.51 7.45
CA LEU A 9 2.63 -9.27 6.89
C LEU A 9 3.67 -9.66 7.95
N LYS A 10 4.71 -10.39 7.57
CA LYS A 10 5.76 -10.80 8.50
C LYS A 10 6.91 -9.81 8.50
N ILE A 11 7.22 -9.21 9.63
CA ILE A 11 8.36 -8.29 9.79
C ILE A 11 9.27 -8.84 10.89
N ASN A 12 10.50 -9.21 10.53
CA ASN A 12 11.52 -9.71 11.46
C ASN A 12 11.07 -10.91 12.32
N GLY A 13 10.26 -11.81 11.75
CA GLY A 13 9.71 -12.94 12.50
C GLY A 13 8.32 -12.74 13.08
N THR A 14 7.84 -11.49 13.20
CA THR A 14 6.55 -11.15 13.82
C THR A 14 5.49 -10.91 12.76
N GLU A 15 4.31 -11.51 12.91
CA GLU A 15 3.18 -11.32 11.98
C GLU A 15 2.28 -10.16 12.40
N TYR A 16 2.18 -9.14 11.55
CA TYR A 16 1.35 -7.97 11.79
C TYR A 16 0.12 -7.97 10.88
N PRO A 17 -1.11 -7.77 11.41
CA PRO A 17 -2.25 -7.48 10.56
C PRO A 17 -2.02 -6.15 9.85
N TYR A 18 -2.40 -6.07 8.57
CA TYR A 18 -2.28 -4.84 7.81
C TYR A 18 -3.53 -4.56 6.97
N LYS A 19 -3.82 -3.27 6.81
CA LYS A 19 -4.94 -2.81 5.98
C LYS A 19 -4.61 -1.48 5.34
N PHE A 20 -4.83 -1.38 4.02
CA PHE A 20 -4.93 -0.09 3.35
C PHE A 20 -6.41 0.22 3.15
N ASP A 21 -6.85 1.38 3.65
CA ASP A 21 -8.19 1.92 3.49
C ASP A 21 -8.16 3.47 3.36
N ILE A 22 -9.31 4.12 3.57
CA ILE A 22 -9.43 5.58 3.44
C ILE A 22 -8.62 6.31 4.52
N CYS A 23 -8.48 5.76 5.73
CA CYS A 23 -7.66 6.35 6.80
C CYS A 23 -6.18 6.38 6.42
N VAL A 24 -5.68 5.29 5.81
CA VAL A 24 -4.32 5.25 5.27
C VAL A 24 -4.15 6.21 4.09
N LEU A 25 -5.17 6.30 3.21
CA LEU A 25 -5.13 7.23 2.07
C LEU A 25 -5.11 8.70 2.51
N GLU A 26 -5.81 9.05 3.59
CA GLU A 26 -5.77 10.39 4.18
C GLU A 26 -4.35 10.72 4.68
N LYS A 27 -3.68 9.79 5.38
CA LYS A 27 -2.28 9.96 5.82
C LYS A 27 -1.33 10.19 4.65
N VAL A 28 -1.55 9.49 3.53
CA VAL A 28 -0.81 9.71 2.27
C VAL A 28 -1.01 11.13 1.76
N GLN A 29 -2.26 11.62 1.71
CA GLN A 29 -2.56 13.00 1.29
C GLN A 29 -1.92 14.04 2.19
N GLN A 30 -1.96 13.84 3.51
CA GLN A 30 -1.36 14.76 4.47
C GLN A 30 0.18 14.84 4.34
N LYS A 31 0.86 13.71 4.07
CA LYS A 31 2.34 13.68 3.97
C LYS A 31 2.86 14.08 2.59
N TYR A 32 2.17 13.70 1.51
CA TYR A 32 2.69 13.83 0.14
C TYR A 32 1.93 14.83 -0.74
N GLU A 33 0.84 15.41 -0.23
CA GLU A 33 -0.09 16.35 -0.88
C GLU A 33 -0.86 15.74 -2.06
N ASP A 34 -0.17 15.00 -2.94
CA ASP A 34 -0.72 14.36 -4.13
C ASP A 34 -0.62 12.83 -4.04
N VAL A 35 -1.78 12.17 -4.10
CA VAL A 35 -1.90 10.70 -4.11
C VAL A 35 -1.29 10.06 -5.35
N LEU A 36 -1.29 10.78 -6.49
CA LEU A 36 -0.67 10.29 -7.73
C LEU A 36 0.85 10.29 -7.62
N LYS A 37 1.42 11.30 -6.94
CA LYS A 37 2.86 11.32 -6.63
C LYS A 37 3.25 10.12 -5.76
N PHE A 38 2.40 9.78 -4.79
CA PHE A 38 2.60 8.57 -3.99
C PHE A 38 2.53 7.30 -4.85
N GLU A 39 1.52 7.16 -5.70
CA GLU A 39 1.40 6.02 -6.63
C GLU A 39 2.65 5.88 -7.50
N TYR A 40 3.12 6.98 -8.10
CA TYR A 40 4.31 6.97 -8.94
C TYR A 40 5.56 6.58 -8.15
N GLY A 41 5.71 7.11 -6.92
CA GLY A 41 6.82 6.77 -6.03
C GLY A 41 6.87 5.29 -5.69
N ILE A 42 5.76 4.71 -5.22
CA ILE A 42 5.71 3.28 -4.87
C ILE A 42 5.84 2.38 -6.10
N ARG A 43 5.42 2.82 -7.29
CA ARG A 43 5.61 2.06 -8.53
C ARG A 43 7.01 2.18 -9.12
N GLY A 44 7.85 3.10 -8.62
CA GLY A 44 9.12 3.44 -9.26
C GLY A 44 8.93 4.10 -10.64
N MET A 45 7.80 4.77 -10.84
CA MET A 45 7.47 5.45 -12.09
C MET A 45 7.95 6.91 -12.02
N ILE A 46 8.77 7.32 -12.98
CA ILE A 46 9.19 8.72 -13.14
C ILE A 46 8.37 9.34 -14.28
N PRO A 47 7.46 10.28 -13.99
CA PRO A 47 6.70 10.99 -15.01
C PRO A 47 7.64 11.86 -15.85
N VAL A 48 7.51 11.78 -17.17
CA VAL A 48 8.29 12.60 -18.12
C VAL A 48 7.44 13.79 -18.56
N PHE A 49 8.00 14.99 -18.47
CA PHE A 49 7.34 16.21 -18.93
C PHE A 49 8.05 16.76 -20.17
N LYS A 50 7.27 17.10 -21.21
CA LYS A 50 7.73 17.80 -22.40
C LYS A 50 6.94 19.10 -22.52
N GLU A 51 7.65 20.22 -22.65
CA GLU A 51 7.05 21.56 -22.76
C GLU A 51 6.06 21.88 -21.61
N GLY A 52 6.32 21.36 -20.41
CA GLY A 52 5.46 21.53 -19.24
C GLY A 52 4.23 20.62 -19.19
N VAL A 53 4.04 19.74 -20.17
CA VAL A 53 2.92 18.78 -20.22
C VAL A 53 3.43 17.36 -19.96
N LEU A 54 2.68 16.60 -19.16
CA LEU A 54 2.96 15.18 -18.90
C LEU A 54 2.87 14.37 -20.21
N ASP A 55 3.98 13.78 -20.62
CA ASP A 55 4.03 12.88 -21.78
C ASP A 55 3.56 11.49 -21.35
N LYS A 56 2.29 11.16 -21.65
CA LYS A 56 1.71 9.86 -21.32
C LYS A 56 2.30 8.69 -22.12
N LYS A 57 3.11 8.95 -23.16
CA LYS A 57 3.73 7.91 -24.00
C LYS A 57 5.12 7.52 -23.51
N GLU A 58 5.79 8.40 -22.78
CA GLU A 58 7.14 8.17 -22.28
C GLU A 58 7.11 8.03 -20.75
N THR A 59 7.45 6.85 -20.27
CA THR A 59 7.55 6.57 -18.83
C THR A 59 8.90 5.96 -18.55
N ARG A 60 9.61 6.52 -17.57
CA ARG A 60 10.85 5.94 -17.07
C ARG A 60 10.59 5.16 -15.81
N TRP A 61 11.27 4.03 -15.67
CA TRP A 61 11.16 3.14 -14.53
C TRP A 61 12.45 3.18 -13.72
N THR A 62 12.29 3.13 -12.41
CA THR A 62 13.36 3.03 -11.41
C THR A 62 12.88 2.10 -10.28
N VAL A 63 13.72 1.92 -9.27
CA VAL A 63 13.31 1.26 -8.02
C VAL A 63 12.23 2.08 -7.30
N PRO A 64 11.30 1.44 -6.57
CA PRO A 64 10.34 2.14 -5.73
C PRO A 64 11.02 3.13 -4.76
N ASP A 65 10.34 4.24 -4.45
CA ASP A 65 10.78 5.14 -3.40
C ASP A 65 10.72 4.39 -2.05
N ILE A 66 11.91 4.15 -1.48
CA ILE A 66 12.07 3.36 -0.27
C ILE A 66 11.31 3.98 0.89
N ARG A 67 11.38 5.31 1.07
CA ARG A 67 10.74 5.98 2.20
C ARG A 67 9.23 5.98 2.07
N MET A 68 8.71 6.24 0.87
CA MET A 68 7.26 6.17 0.62
C MET A 68 6.72 4.77 0.86
N THR A 69 7.43 3.76 0.38
CA THR A 69 7.07 2.36 0.55
C THR A 69 7.06 1.96 2.03
N CYS A 70 8.14 2.24 2.76
CA CYS A 70 8.22 1.93 4.20
C CYS A 70 7.15 2.70 5.00
N SER A 71 6.92 3.99 4.69
CA SER A 71 5.83 4.77 5.31
C SER A 71 4.47 4.09 5.09
N GLY A 72 4.20 3.65 3.86
CA GLY A 72 2.97 2.97 3.50
C GLY A 72 2.75 1.71 4.33
N ILE A 73 3.78 0.87 4.47
CA ILE A 73 3.72 -0.35 5.28
C ILE A 73 3.44 -0.03 6.75
N VAL A 74 4.15 0.94 7.35
CA VAL A 74 3.92 1.35 8.75
C VAL A 74 2.47 1.77 8.96
N TRP A 75 1.92 2.59 8.06
CA TRP A 75 0.53 3.04 8.18
C TRP A 75 -0.48 1.92 7.96
N MET A 76 -0.19 0.99 7.06
CA MET A 76 -1.04 -0.18 6.85
C MET A 76 -1.06 -1.10 8.07
N ILE A 77 0.09 -1.30 8.72
CA ILE A 77 0.19 -2.09 9.95
C ILE A 77 -0.55 -1.39 11.09
N GLN A 78 -0.35 -0.08 11.28
CA GLN A 78 -1.09 0.71 12.28
C GLN A 78 -2.60 0.53 12.12
N GLU A 79 -3.12 0.71 10.89
CA GLU A 79 -4.54 0.54 10.62
C GLU A 79 -5.02 -0.91 10.86
N GLY A 80 -4.20 -1.90 10.49
CA GLY A 80 -4.51 -3.30 10.74
C GLY A 80 -4.60 -3.63 12.24
N LEU A 81 -3.69 -3.09 13.04
CA LEU A 81 -3.70 -3.24 14.50
C LEU A 81 -4.89 -2.54 15.14
N ASP A 82 -5.20 -1.32 14.70
CA ASP A 82 -6.34 -0.53 15.17
C ASP A 82 -7.67 -1.26 14.91
N ILE A 83 -7.85 -1.81 13.70
CA ILE A 83 -9.04 -2.61 13.33
C ILE A 83 -9.11 -3.92 14.13
N ALA A 84 -7.97 -4.56 14.37
CA ALA A 84 -7.89 -5.78 15.16
C ALA A 84 -8.10 -5.55 16.66
N GLY A 85 -8.05 -4.30 17.14
CA GLY A 85 -8.04 -3.97 18.57
C GLY A 85 -6.79 -4.50 19.29
N SER A 86 -5.67 -4.58 18.58
CA SER A 86 -4.39 -5.06 19.12
C SER A 86 -3.59 -3.92 19.73
N GLU A 87 -2.95 -4.17 20.87
CA GLU A 87 -2.01 -3.23 21.53
C GLU A 87 -0.54 -3.50 21.16
N GLU A 88 -0.28 -4.37 20.18
CA GLU A 88 1.09 -4.62 19.72
C GLU A 88 1.74 -3.32 19.19
N PRO A 89 3.04 -3.11 19.47
CA PRO A 89 3.73 -1.91 19.03
C PRO A 89 3.89 -1.90 17.51
N VAL A 90 3.57 -0.77 16.90
CA VAL A 90 3.75 -0.57 15.46
C VAL A 90 5.25 -0.43 15.16
N PRO A 91 5.81 -1.23 14.24
CA PRO A 91 7.19 -1.09 13.81
C PRO A 91 7.43 0.28 13.16
N ASP A 92 8.60 0.86 13.37
CA ASP A 92 8.96 2.13 12.75
C ASP A 92 9.50 1.95 11.31
N GLU A 93 9.72 3.05 10.58
CA GLU A 93 10.24 2.95 9.20
C GLU A 93 11.61 2.25 9.13
N LYS A 94 12.46 2.34 10.16
CA LYS A 94 13.77 1.68 10.19
C LYS A 94 13.62 0.18 10.39
N ASP A 95 12.65 -0.26 11.18
CA ASP A 95 12.31 -1.68 11.32
C ASP A 95 11.89 -2.26 9.97
N ILE A 96 11.05 -1.53 9.21
CA ILE A 96 10.66 -1.93 7.84
C ILE A 96 11.83 -1.85 6.84
N MET A 97 12.81 -0.96 7.02
CA MET A 97 13.99 -0.91 6.14
C MET A 97 14.99 -2.03 6.44
N ARG A 98 15.04 -2.53 7.68
CA ARG A 98 15.99 -3.54 8.14
C ARG A 98 15.49 -4.97 8.04
N GLN A 99 14.19 -5.16 7.83
CA GLN A 99 13.62 -6.48 7.64
C GLN A 99 14.20 -7.18 6.41
N GLU A 100 14.28 -8.51 6.50
CA GLU A 100 14.87 -9.38 5.47
C GLU A 100 13.82 -10.33 4.84
N ASP A 101 12.56 -10.25 5.28
CA ASP A 101 11.45 -11.07 4.81
C ASP A 101 10.99 -10.69 3.38
N TYR A 102 11.18 -9.43 2.96
CA TYR A 102 10.75 -8.89 1.68
C TYR A 102 11.79 -7.97 1.03
N THR A 103 11.86 -8.02 -0.30
CA THR A 103 12.54 -7.00 -1.10
C THR A 103 11.72 -5.70 -1.13
N ILE A 104 12.37 -4.58 -1.49
CA ILE A 104 11.67 -3.29 -1.63
C ILE A 104 10.54 -3.35 -2.68
N THR A 105 10.73 -4.12 -3.74
CA THR A 105 9.72 -4.29 -4.80
C THR A 105 8.49 -5.05 -4.30
N GLU A 106 8.68 -6.06 -3.45
CA GLU A 106 7.56 -6.81 -2.84
C GLU A 106 6.79 -5.94 -1.86
N LEU A 107 7.49 -5.17 -1.00
CA LEU A 107 6.84 -4.20 -0.11
C LEU A 107 6.05 -3.16 -0.92
N ALA A 108 6.63 -2.63 -1.98
CA ALA A 108 5.99 -1.66 -2.85
C ALA A 108 4.73 -2.23 -3.52
N GLN A 109 4.78 -3.49 -3.96
CA GLN A 109 3.62 -4.18 -4.53
C GLN A 109 2.48 -4.32 -3.51
N ILE A 110 2.79 -4.66 -2.25
CA ILE A 110 1.80 -4.75 -1.17
C ILE A 110 1.12 -3.40 -0.93
N VAL A 111 1.90 -2.31 -0.86
CA VAL A 111 1.36 -0.96 -0.70
C VAL A 111 0.50 -0.57 -1.92
N PHE A 112 0.96 -0.88 -3.12
CA PHE A 112 0.26 -0.54 -4.36
C PHE A 112 -1.07 -1.28 -4.50
N GLU A 113 -1.14 -2.57 -4.17
CA GLU A 113 -2.39 -3.33 -4.13
C GLU A 113 -3.38 -2.72 -3.15
N GLY A 114 -2.90 -2.33 -1.97
CA GLY A 114 -3.67 -1.62 -0.96
C GLY A 114 -4.25 -0.30 -1.50
N TYR A 115 -3.39 0.53 -2.11
CA TYR A 115 -3.75 1.79 -2.74
C TYR A 115 -4.83 1.60 -3.81
N GLN A 116 -4.63 0.70 -4.77
CA GLN A 116 -5.61 0.42 -5.82
C GLN A 116 -6.96 -0.03 -5.25
N SER A 117 -6.93 -0.79 -4.16
CA SER A 117 -8.13 -1.31 -3.51
C SER A 117 -9.09 -0.22 -3.03
N CYS A 118 -8.59 1.01 -2.80
CA CYS A 118 -9.38 2.17 -2.38
C CYS A 118 -10.19 2.80 -3.52
N PHE A 119 -9.71 2.68 -4.77
CA PHE A 119 -10.35 3.28 -5.95
C PHE A 119 -11.23 2.28 -6.72
N LEU A 120 -11.01 0.98 -6.50
CA LEU A 120 -11.83 -0.07 -7.12
C LEU A 120 -13.20 -0.16 -6.41
N SER A 121 -14.28 0.07 -7.17
CA SER A 121 -15.65 -0.06 -6.64
C SER A 121 -15.91 -1.46 -6.05
N LYS A 122 -16.67 -1.54 -4.96
CA LYS A 122 -17.09 -2.82 -4.33
C LYS A 122 -17.82 -3.75 -5.31
N THR A 123 -18.43 -3.20 -6.37
CA THR A 123 -19.18 -3.93 -7.42
C THR A 123 -18.34 -4.96 -8.18
N SER A 124 -17.03 -4.75 -8.32
CA SER A 124 -16.13 -5.69 -9.01
C SER A 124 -15.84 -6.95 -8.19
N ARG A 125 -15.94 -6.87 -6.86
CA ARG A 125 -15.61 -7.99 -5.95
C ARG A 125 -16.75 -9.00 -5.83
N THR A 126 -18.00 -8.57 -6.05
CA THR A 126 -19.19 -9.44 -5.92
C THR A 126 -19.39 -10.38 -7.10
N LYS A 127 -18.89 -10.05 -8.30
CA LYS A 127 -19.12 -10.88 -9.51
C LYS A 127 -18.38 -12.22 -9.54
N LYS A 128 -17.38 -12.46 -8.67
CA LYS A 128 -16.67 -13.75 -8.63
C LYS A 128 -17.33 -14.81 -7.73
N THR A 129 -18.28 -14.44 -6.86
CA THR A 129 -18.91 -15.41 -5.94
C THR A 129 -20.22 -16.00 -6.49
N GLU A 130 -20.87 -15.35 -7.46
CA GLU A 130 -22.14 -15.85 -8.05
C GLU A 130 -21.95 -16.81 -9.24
N SER A 131 -20.74 -16.95 -9.80
CA SER A 131 -20.52 -17.81 -11.00
C SER A 131 -20.20 -19.28 -10.69
N SER A 132 -20.23 -19.71 -9.42
CA SER A 132 -19.89 -21.10 -9.03
C SER A 132 -21.07 -21.93 -8.52
N ARG A 133 -22.30 -21.51 -8.83
CA ARG A 133 -23.53 -22.30 -8.62
C ARG A 133 -24.34 -22.36 -9.92
N LYS A 134 -23.89 -23.17 -10.87
CA LYS A 134 -24.74 -23.81 -11.88
C LYS A 134 -24.21 -25.20 -12.15
#